data_AF-A0A7L0JYE2-F1
#
_entry.id   AF-A0A7L0JYE2-F1
#
_cell.length_a   1.000
_cell.length_b   1.000
_cell.length_c   1.000
_cell.angle_alpha   90.00
_cell.angle_beta   90.00
_cell.angle_gamma   90.00
#
_symmetry.space_group_name_H-M   'P 1'
#
loop_
_entity.id
_entity.type
_entity.pdbx_description
1 polymer ?
#
loop_
_entity_poly.entity_id
_entity_poly.type
_entity_poly.pdbx_seq_one_letter_code
_entity_poly.pdbx_strand_id
1 'polypeptide(L)'
;QPGQPPLYSGTFDCFRKTLVGEGVRGLYKGMAAPIIGVTPMFAVCFFGFGLGKRLQQRKPDDILTYPQLFAAGMLSGVFTTVIMAPGERIKCLLQIQAATGETKYSGSLDCAKQLYREAGIRGVYKGTVLTLMRDVPASGMYFMTYEWLKNILTPEGKSVSDLSAPRILFAGGLAGIFNWAVAIPPDVLKSRFQTAPPGKYPNGFRDVLRELIREEGVASLYKGFTAVMIRAFPANAACFLGFEVAMKFLNWIAPGL
;
A
#
# COMPACT_ATOMS: atom_id res chain seq x y z
N GLN A 1 7.72 21.79 20.72
CA GLN A 1 7.42 22.64 21.90
C GLN A 1 6.42 21.90 22.79
N PRO A 2 6.72 21.60 24.07
CA PRO A 2 5.76 20.96 24.96
C PRO A 2 4.80 22.02 25.52
N GLY A 3 3.51 21.90 25.20
CA GLY A 3 2.45 22.77 25.77
C GLY A 3 1.52 23.46 24.75
N GLN A 4 1.70 23.29 23.45
CA GLN A 4 0.68 23.73 22.50
C GLN A 4 -0.51 22.77 22.53
N PRO A 5 -1.77 23.26 22.60
CA PRO A 5 -2.93 22.40 22.42
C PRO A 5 -2.80 21.71 21.05
N PRO A 6 -3.19 20.43 20.93
CA PRO A 6 -3.08 19.72 19.67
C PRO A 6 -3.77 20.54 18.57
N LEU A 7 -3.08 20.75 17.45
CA LEU A 7 -3.56 21.57 16.31
C LEU A 7 -4.98 21.17 15.88
N TYR A 8 -5.32 19.89 16.09
CA TYR A 8 -6.62 19.29 15.90
C TYR A 8 -7.05 18.49 17.14
N SER A 9 -8.28 18.73 17.62
CA SER A 9 -8.90 18.00 18.74
C SER A 9 -9.37 16.59 18.33
N GLY A 10 -9.58 16.35 17.03
CA GLY A 10 -9.92 15.05 16.47
C GLY A 10 -10.12 15.10 14.95
N THR A 11 -10.46 13.96 14.34
CA THR A 11 -10.66 13.82 12.88
C THR A 11 -11.70 14.78 12.33
N PHE A 12 -12.80 14.99 13.07
CA PHE A 12 -13.88 15.89 12.67
C PHE A 12 -13.48 17.37 12.81
N ASP A 13 -12.70 17.71 13.84
CA ASP A 13 -12.16 19.07 14.02
C ASP A 13 -11.13 19.41 12.94
N CYS A 14 -10.28 18.45 12.55
CA CYS A 14 -9.38 18.56 11.41
C CYS A 14 -10.16 18.79 10.11
N PHE A 15 -11.14 17.94 9.82
CA PHE A 15 -11.98 18.09 8.64
C PHE A 15 -12.65 19.46 8.57
N ARG A 16 -13.28 19.91 9.66
CA ARG A 16 -13.95 21.22 9.74
C ARG A 16 -12.97 22.38 9.54
N LYS A 17 -11.83 22.36 10.23
CA LYS A 17 -10.81 23.42 10.12
C LYS A 17 -10.20 23.50 8.71
N THR A 18 -9.95 22.36 8.06
CA THR A 18 -9.46 22.33 6.68
C THR A 18 -10.52 22.85 5.71
N LEU A 19 -11.79 22.48 5.89
CA LEU A 19 -12.87 22.94 5.00
C LEU A 19 -13.14 24.45 5.14
N VAL A 20 -13.04 24.98 6.37
CA VAL A 20 -13.22 26.42 6.64
C VAL A 20 -11.98 27.22 6.22
N GLY A 21 -10.77 26.71 6.45
CA GLY A 21 -9.52 27.43 6.19
C GLY A 21 -9.08 27.38 4.72
N GLU A 22 -9.30 26.25 4.04
CA GLU A 22 -8.77 26.03 2.68
C GLU A 22 -9.86 25.72 1.63
N GLY A 23 -11.12 25.59 2.06
CA GLY A 23 -12.23 25.21 1.19
C GLY A 23 -12.14 23.76 0.71
N VAL A 24 -13.09 23.37 -0.16
CA VAL A 24 -13.13 22.02 -0.76
C VAL A 24 -11.86 21.71 -1.55
N ARG A 25 -11.23 22.72 -2.17
CA ARG A 25 -9.96 22.56 -2.90
C ARG A 25 -8.78 22.21 -1.98
N GLY A 26 -8.83 22.58 -0.70
CA GLY A 26 -7.84 22.18 0.31
C GLY A 26 -7.75 20.66 0.48
N LEU A 27 -8.88 19.94 0.38
CA LEU A 27 -8.91 18.48 0.47
C LEU A 27 -8.19 17.77 -0.69
N TYR A 28 -8.08 18.43 -1.84
CA TYR A 28 -7.42 17.89 -3.03
C TYR A 28 -5.97 18.38 -3.21
N LYS A 29 -5.50 19.32 -2.37
CA LYS A 29 -4.10 19.76 -2.43
C LYS A 29 -3.17 18.59 -2.14
N GLY A 30 -2.21 18.38 -3.03
CA GLY A 30 -1.25 17.28 -2.92
C GLY A 30 -1.68 15.96 -3.56
N MET A 31 -2.91 15.85 -4.09
CA MET A 31 -3.38 14.63 -4.79
C MET A 31 -2.70 14.39 -6.14
N ALA A 32 -2.12 15.42 -6.76
CA ALA A 32 -1.42 15.28 -8.04
C ALA A 32 -0.21 14.32 -7.97
N ALA A 33 0.56 14.37 -6.88
CA ALA A 33 1.74 13.51 -6.72
C ALA A 33 1.38 12.02 -6.59
N PRO A 34 0.38 11.61 -5.78
CA PRO A 34 -0.16 10.26 -5.81
C PRO A 34 -0.69 9.83 -7.18
N ILE A 35 -1.46 10.68 -7.88
CA ILE A 35 -2.06 10.34 -9.18
C ILE A 35 -0.99 10.06 -10.22
N ILE A 36 0.01 10.94 -10.34
CA ILE A 36 1.13 10.77 -11.28
C ILE A 36 1.97 9.54 -10.89
N GLY A 37 2.16 9.28 -9.61
CA GLY A 37 2.95 8.15 -9.12
C GLY A 37 2.28 6.78 -9.25
N VAL A 38 0.94 6.74 -9.26
CA VAL A 38 0.19 5.47 -9.26
C VAL A 38 0.27 4.76 -10.61
N THR A 39 0.26 5.49 -11.72
CA THR A 39 0.25 4.90 -13.06
C THR A 39 1.53 4.12 -13.38
N PRO A 40 2.75 4.68 -13.18
CA PRO A 40 3.99 3.91 -13.36
C PRO A 40 4.10 2.75 -12.37
N MET A 41 3.61 2.93 -11.14
CA MET A 41 3.61 1.90 -10.12
C MET A 41 2.78 0.68 -10.54
N PHE A 42 1.54 0.89 -11.01
CA PHE A 42 0.70 -0.21 -11.49
C PHE A 42 1.25 -0.83 -12.78
N ALA A 43 1.79 -0.04 -13.71
CA ALA A 43 2.41 -0.57 -14.92
C ALA A 43 3.55 -1.55 -14.60
N VAL A 44 4.41 -1.20 -13.66
CA VAL A 44 5.54 -2.05 -13.24
C VAL A 44 5.08 -3.24 -12.39
N CYS A 45 4.04 -3.06 -11.59
CA CYS A 45 3.37 -4.14 -10.87
C CYS A 45 2.83 -5.20 -11.85
N PHE A 46 2.07 -4.80 -12.88
CA PHE A 46 1.55 -5.72 -13.89
C PHE A 46 2.64 -6.33 -14.76
N PHE A 47 3.67 -5.55 -15.11
CA PHE A 47 4.84 -6.08 -15.80
C PHE A 47 5.54 -7.17 -15.00
N GLY A 48 5.82 -6.93 -13.71
CA GLY A 48 6.44 -7.91 -12.83
C GLY A 48 5.58 -9.16 -12.63
N PHE A 49 4.26 -9.00 -12.53
CA PHE A 49 3.33 -10.12 -12.45
C PHE A 49 3.31 -10.93 -13.75
N GLY A 50 3.29 -10.25 -14.90
CA GLY A 50 3.34 -10.87 -16.23
C GLY A 50 4.64 -11.65 -16.47
N LEU A 51 5.78 -11.06 -16.09
CA LEU A 51 7.07 -11.77 -16.11
C LEU A 51 7.05 -12.98 -15.17
N GLY A 52 6.52 -12.82 -13.96
CA GLY A 52 6.44 -13.91 -12.97
C GLY A 52 5.60 -15.09 -13.45
N LYS A 53 4.52 -14.82 -14.20
CA LYS A 53 3.73 -15.85 -14.87
C LYS A 53 4.50 -16.49 -16.03
N ARG A 54 5.11 -15.69 -16.91
CA ARG A 54 5.90 -16.20 -18.06
C ARG A 54 7.09 -17.07 -17.64
N LEU A 55 7.73 -16.77 -16.51
CA LEU A 55 8.84 -17.57 -15.99
C LEU A 55 8.39 -18.94 -15.48
N GLN A 56 7.13 -19.07 -15.05
CA GLN A 56 6.56 -20.29 -14.48
C GLN A 56 5.74 -21.10 -15.49
N GLN A 57 5.20 -20.43 -16.52
CA GLN A 57 4.43 -21.07 -17.58
C GLN A 57 5.34 -21.71 -18.62
N ARG A 58 5.15 -23.00 -18.88
CA ARG A 58 5.78 -23.71 -20.02
C ARG A 58 4.95 -23.62 -21.30
N LYS A 59 3.64 -23.38 -21.18
CA LYS A 59 2.69 -23.19 -22.30
C LYS A 59 1.79 -21.97 -22.04
N PRO A 60 1.31 -21.25 -23.08
CA PRO A 60 0.49 -20.04 -22.93
C PRO A 60 -0.84 -20.25 -22.19
N ASP A 61 -1.47 -21.42 -22.36
CA ASP A 61 -2.78 -21.76 -21.79
C ASP A 61 -2.72 -22.54 -20.47
N ASP A 62 -1.54 -22.63 -19.84
CA ASP A 62 -1.40 -23.39 -18.61
C ASP A 62 -2.03 -22.63 -17.43
N ILE A 63 -3.02 -23.26 -16.78
CA ILE A 63 -3.69 -22.70 -15.61
C ILE A 63 -2.72 -22.79 -14.44
N LEU A 64 -2.12 -21.65 -14.08
CA LEU A 64 -1.20 -21.56 -12.95
C LEU A 64 -1.88 -21.96 -11.65
N THR A 65 -1.21 -22.80 -10.87
CA THR A 65 -1.64 -23.17 -9.51
C THR A 65 -1.52 -21.97 -8.55
N TYR A 66 -2.29 -21.97 -7.47
CA TYR A 66 -2.29 -20.88 -6.48
C TYR A 66 -0.89 -20.53 -5.92
N PRO A 67 0.01 -21.49 -5.62
CA PRO A 67 1.38 -21.18 -5.20
C PRO A 67 2.21 -20.49 -6.30
N GLN A 68 1.97 -20.83 -7.58
CA GLN A 68 2.66 -20.19 -8.70
C GLN A 68 2.16 -18.76 -8.92
N LEU A 69 0.86 -18.53 -8.73
CA LEU A 69 0.26 -17.18 -8.72
C LEU A 69 0.79 -16.34 -7.57
N PHE A 70 0.94 -16.93 -6.38
CA PHE A 70 1.58 -16.29 -5.24
C PHE A 70 3.03 -15.92 -5.54
N ALA A 71 3.83 -16.83 -6.13
CA ALA A 71 5.20 -16.55 -6.55
C ALA A 71 5.30 -15.45 -7.62
N ALA A 72 4.37 -15.44 -8.59
CA ALA A 72 4.30 -14.38 -9.59
C ALA A 72 3.92 -13.03 -8.95
N GLY A 73 3.00 -13.03 -7.98
CA GLY A 73 2.64 -11.85 -7.21
C GLY A 73 3.77 -11.33 -6.32
N MET A 74 4.57 -12.22 -5.74
CA MET A 74 5.78 -11.85 -5.00
C MET A 74 6.78 -11.13 -5.91
N LEU A 75 7.01 -11.63 -7.13
CA LEU A 75 7.91 -11.00 -8.09
C LEU A 75 7.42 -9.60 -8.49
N SER A 76 6.10 -9.46 -8.72
CA SER A 76 5.45 -8.16 -8.92
C SER A 76 5.71 -7.18 -7.76
N GLY A 77 5.63 -7.66 -6.52
CA GLY A 77 5.96 -6.89 -5.32
C GLY A 77 7.40 -6.36 -5.37
N VAL A 78 8.38 -7.20 -5.73
CA VAL A 78 9.79 -6.77 -5.86
C VAL A 78 9.95 -5.61 -6.83
N PHE A 79 9.41 -5.75 -8.05
CA PHE A 79 9.52 -4.71 -9.08
C PHE A 79 8.84 -3.41 -8.65
N THR A 80 7.67 -3.51 -8.02
CA THR A 80 6.92 -2.34 -7.52
C THR A 80 7.70 -1.62 -6.41
N THR A 81 8.28 -2.38 -5.48
CA THR A 81 9.05 -1.83 -4.36
C THR A 81 10.32 -1.11 -4.82
N VAL A 82 10.96 -1.51 -5.92
CA VAL A 82 12.14 -0.78 -6.45
C VAL A 82 11.79 0.67 -6.79
N ILE A 83 10.61 0.92 -7.36
CA ILE A 83 10.16 2.28 -7.70
C ILE A 83 9.58 3.00 -6.49
N MET A 84 8.86 2.26 -5.64
CA MET A 84 8.14 2.84 -4.52
C MET A 84 9.04 3.18 -3.32
N ALA A 85 10.11 2.42 -3.08
CA ALA A 85 10.96 2.56 -1.89
C ALA A 85 11.60 3.95 -1.73
N PRO A 86 12.16 4.59 -2.79
CA PRO A 86 12.63 5.97 -2.69
C PRO A 86 11.54 6.95 -2.25
N GLY A 87 10.34 6.82 -2.82
CA GLY A 87 9.20 7.68 -2.53
C GLY A 87 8.66 7.52 -1.12
N GLU A 88 8.51 6.28 -0.64
CA GLU A 88 8.14 5.99 0.75
C GLU A 88 9.14 6.60 1.74
N ARG A 89 10.43 6.48 1.44
CA ARG A 89 11.46 7.01 2.31
C ARG A 89 11.44 8.53 2.40
N ILE A 90 11.34 9.21 1.26
CA ILE A 90 11.25 10.67 1.23
C ILE A 90 10.01 11.12 2.02
N LYS A 91 8.86 10.47 1.83
CA LYS A 91 7.64 10.75 2.58
C LYS A 91 7.84 10.56 4.09
N CYS A 92 8.46 9.46 4.51
CA CYS A 92 8.73 9.18 5.91
C CYS A 92 9.63 10.26 6.55
N LEU A 93 10.72 10.65 5.87
CA LEU A 93 11.60 11.72 6.35
C LEU A 93 10.87 13.06 6.48
N LEU A 94 10.03 13.42 5.52
CA LEU A 94 9.23 14.63 5.58
C LEU A 94 8.16 14.58 6.68
N GLN A 95 7.57 13.42 6.95
CA GLN A 95 6.61 13.24 8.05
C GLN A 95 7.28 13.37 9.42
N ILE A 96 8.47 12.81 9.58
CA ILE A 96 9.28 12.98 10.81
C ILE A 96 9.62 14.46 10.98
N GLN A 97 10.06 15.14 9.91
CA GLN A 97 10.35 16.56 9.93
C GLN A 97 9.17 17.41 10.38
N ALA A 98 7.97 17.12 9.85
CA ALA A 98 6.75 17.81 10.23
C ALA A 98 6.39 17.59 11.70
N ALA A 99 6.75 16.44 12.28
CA ALA A 99 6.52 16.13 13.68
C ALA A 99 7.55 16.78 14.63
N THR A 100 8.82 16.88 14.22
CA THR A 100 9.88 17.50 15.04
C THR A 100 9.88 19.02 14.95
N GLY A 101 9.35 19.59 13.86
CA GLY A 101 9.36 21.03 13.60
C GLY A 101 10.71 21.58 13.14
N GLU A 102 11.71 20.71 12.94
CA GLU A 102 13.02 21.09 12.41
C GLU A 102 13.00 21.07 10.89
N THR A 103 13.06 22.20 10.21
CA THR A 103 13.06 22.26 8.73
C THR A 103 14.42 21.90 8.13
N LYS A 104 14.74 20.60 8.07
CA LYS A 104 15.96 20.10 7.39
C LYS A 104 15.83 20.07 5.85
N TYR A 105 14.63 19.77 5.35
CA TYR A 105 14.29 19.63 3.93
C TYR A 105 13.20 20.62 3.56
N SER A 106 13.42 21.37 2.48
CA SER A 106 12.44 22.32 1.94
C SER A 106 11.30 21.66 1.15
N GLY A 107 11.46 20.38 0.79
CA GLY A 107 10.44 19.60 0.08
C GLY A 107 10.92 18.20 -0.32
N SER A 108 10.10 17.48 -1.07
CA SER A 108 10.39 16.10 -1.52
C SER A 108 11.59 16.01 -2.45
N LEU A 109 11.75 16.95 -3.38
CA LEU A 109 12.88 17.00 -4.31
C LEU A 109 14.19 17.38 -3.61
N ASP A 110 14.13 18.32 -2.67
CA ASP A 110 15.30 18.72 -1.87
C ASP A 110 15.75 17.59 -0.93
N CYS A 111 14.78 16.91 -0.29
CA CYS A 111 15.05 15.68 0.47
C CYS A 111 15.73 14.62 -0.39
N ALA A 112 15.22 14.35 -1.59
CA ALA A 112 15.83 13.38 -2.51
C ALA A 112 17.27 13.78 -2.89
N LYS A 113 17.50 15.05 -3.20
CA LYS A 113 18.81 15.57 -3.63
C LYS A 113 19.84 15.54 -2.50
N GLN A 114 19.46 15.98 -1.30
CA GLN A 114 20.35 15.93 -0.13
C GLN A 114 20.67 14.48 0.23
N LEU A 115 19.67 13.60 0.22
CA LEU A 115 19.85 12.19 0.54
C LEU A 115 20.82 11.49 -0.43
N TYR A 116 20.71 11.82 -1.73
CA TYR A 116 21.63 11.35 -2.74
C TYR A 116 23.05 11.92 -2.55
N ARG A 117 23.17 13.19 -2.16
CA ARG A 117 24.48 13.84 -1.92
C ARG A 117 25.19 13.30 -0.67
N GLU A 118 24.45 13.00 0.40
CA GLU A 118 25.01 12.52 1.67
C GLU A 118 25.44 11.05 1.59
N ALA A 119 24.63 10.18 0.99
CA ALA A 119 24.83 8.73 1.06
C ALA A 119 24.63 7.98 -0.27
N GLY A 120 24.49 8.71 -1.38
CA GLY A 120 24.33 8.13 -2.72
C GLY A 120 23.07 7.29 -2.88
N ILE A 121 23.09 6.34 -3.82
CA ILE A 121 21.98 5.41 -4.09
C ILE A 121 21.66 4.54 -2.87
N ARG A 122 22.68 4.04 -2.16
CA ARG A 122 22.47 3.30 -0.89
C ARG A 122 21.75 4.17 0.13
N GLY A 123 22.10 5.45 0.13
CA GLY A 123 21.46 6.54 0.85
C GLY A 123 20.01 6.75 0.52
N VAL A 124 19.50 6.38 -0.66
CA VAL A 124 18.08 6.46 -1.05
C VAL A 124 17.33 5.15 -0.76
N TYR A 125 17.98 4.00 -0.94
CA TYR A 125 17.40 2.66 -0.76
C TYR A 125 17.61 2.03 0.64
N LYS A 126 18.22 2.75 1.60
CA LYS A 126 18.24 2.32 3.02
C LYS A 126 16.80 2.11 3.50
N GLY A 127 16.51 0.91 4.00
CA GLY A 127 15.18 0.51 4.43
C GLY A 127 14.35 -0.24 3.37
N THR A 128 14.84 -0.36 2.12
CA THR A 128 14.14 -1.11 1.06
C THR A 128 13.93 -2.58 1.43
N VAL A 129 14.85 -3.20 2.18
CA VAL A 129 14.67 -4.57 2.67
C VAL A 129 13.40 -4.69 3.54
N LEU A 130 13.09 -3.68 4.34
CA LEU A 130 11.90 -3.69 5.21
C LEU A 130 10.62 -3.55 4.41
N THR A 131 10.65 -2.65 3.42
CA THR A 131 9.54 -2.49 2.49
C THR A 131 9.35 -3.77 1.67
N LEU A 132 10.41 -4.42 1.18
CA LEU A 132 10.33 -5.71 0.48
C LEU A 132 9.76 -6.82 1.37
N MET A 133 10.19 -6.92 2.63
CA MET A 133 9.68 -7.94 3.57
C MET A 133 8.17 -7.84 3.79
N ARG A 134 7.58 -6.65 3.65
CA ARG A 134 6.14 -6.44 3.71
C ARG A 134 5.49 -6.63 2.35
N ASP A 135 5.96 -5.90 1.34
CA ASP A 135 5.31 -5.77 0.04
C ASP A 135 5.32 -7.08 -0.73
N VAL A 136 6.40 -7.88 -0.64
CA VAL A 136 6.52 -9.13 -1.40
C VAL A 136 5.46 -10.15 -0.95
N PRO A 137 5.33 -10.52 0.34
CA PRO A 137 4.26 -11.41 0.80
C PRO A 137 2.86 -10.82 0.58
N ALA A 138 2.71 -9.51 0.80
CA ALA A 138 1.46 -8.78 0.62
C ALA A 138 0.95 -8.85 -0.84
N SER A 139 1.82 -8.56 -1.81
CA SER A 139 1.50 -8.65 -3.24
C SER A 139 1.24 -10.10 -3.68
N GLY A 140 2.01 -11.07 -3.18
CA GLY A 140 1.75 -12.49 -3.42
C GLY A 140 0.34 -12.89 -2.97
N MET A 141 -0.03 -12.53 -1.74
CA MET A 141 -1.36 -12.82 -1.19
C MET A 141 -2.46 -12.10 -1.96
N TYR A 142 -2.24 -10.85 -2.35
CA TYR A 142 -3.19 -10.07 -3.15
C TYR A 142 -3.53 -10.78 -4.45
N PHE A 143 -2.52 -11.11 -5.27
CA PHE A 143 -2.76 -11.73 -6.58
C PHE A 143 -3.32 -13.16 -6.45
N MET A 144 -2.85 -13.94 -5.47
CA MET A 144 -3.39 -15.28 -5.21
C MET A 144 -4.87 -15.22 -4.83
N THR A 145 -5.24 -14.35 -3.88
CA THR A 145 -6.63 -14.21 -3.43
C THR A 145 -7.51 -13.62 -4.51
N TYR A 146 -6.99 -12.67 -5.28
CA TYR A 146 -7.70 -12.05 -6.39
C TYR A 146 -8.10 -13.07 -7.46
N GLU A 147 -7.16 -13.91 -7.90
CA GLU A 147 -7.46 -14.97 -8.89
C GLU A 147 -8.35 -16.07 -8.28
N TRP A 148 -8.15 -16.43 -7.01
CA TRP A 148 -9.01 -17.39 -6.31
C TRP A 148 -10.47 -16.89 -6.21
N LEU A 149 -10.69 -15.64 -5.82
CA LEU A 149 -12.02 -15.04 -5.75
C LEU A 149 -12.65 -14.88 -7.13
N LYS A 150 -11.87 -14.52 -8.15
CA LYS A 150 -12.36 -14.48 -9.53
C LYS A 150 -12.83 -15.85 -9.99
N ASN A 151 -12.09 -16.92 -9.70
CA ASN A 151 -12.51 -18.28 -10.06
C ASN A 151 -13.81 -18.69 -9.35
N ILE A 152 -13.99 -18.31 -8.08
CA ILE A 152 -15.24 -18.59 -7.32
C ILE A 152 -16.42 -17.76 -7.84
N LEU A 153 -16.19 -16.50 -8.20
CA LEU A 153 -17.23 -15.56 -8.65
C LEU A 153 -17.59 -15.72 -10.13
N THR A 154 -16.83 -16.53 -10.88
CA THR A 154 -17.09 -16.87 -12.28
C THR A 154 -18.16 -17.96 -12.33
N PRO A 155 -19.36 -17.70 -12.90
CA PRO A 155 -20.40 -18.71 -13.05
C PRO A 155 -19.96 -19.86 -13.94
N GLU A 156 -20.44 -21.07 -13.66
CA GLU A 156 -20.20 -22.25 -14.50
C GLU A 156 -20.57 -21.96 -15.97
N GLY A 157 -19.63 -22.21 -16.89
CA GLY A 157 -19.80 -21.99 -18.32
C GLY A 157 -19.44 -20.60 -18.86
N LYS A 158 -18.94 -19.67 -18.03
CA LYS A 158 -18.44 -18.35 -18.49
C LYS A 158 -16.94 -18.21 -18.25
N SER A 159 -16.28 -17.42 -19.10
CA SER A 159 -14.85 -17.13 -18.92
C SER A 159 -14.64 -16.10 -17.82
N VAL A 160 -13.48 -16.12 -17.19
CA VAL A 160 -13.01 -15.10 -16.23
C VAL A 160 -12.99 -13.70 -16.87
N SER A 161 -12.92 -13.61 -18.21
CA SER A 161 -13.05 -12.38 -18.99
C SER A 161 -14.47 -11.80 -19.00
N ASP A 162 -15.51 -12.59 -18.70
CA ASP A 162 -16.92 -12.18 -18.73
C ASP A 162 -17.44 -11.77 -17.35
N LEU A 163 -16.54 -11.65 -16.37
CA LEU A 163 -16.90 -11.19 -15.04
C LEU A 163 -17.41 -9.75 -15.11
N SER A 164 -18.61 -9.53 -14.57
CA SER A 164 -19.13 -8.17 -14.44
C SER A 164 -18.19 -7.35 -13.56
N ALA A 165 -17.97 -6.10 -13.95
CA ALA A 165 -17.03 -5.24 -13.26
C ALA A 165 -17.31 -5.03 -11.75
N PRO A 166 -18.56 -5.06 -11.24
CA PRO A 166 -18.82 -5.12 -9.80
C PRO A 166 -18.21 -6.34 -9.10
N ARG A 167 -18.20 -7.52 -9.75
CA ARG A 167 -17.59 -8.74 -9.21
C ARG A 167 -16.07 -8.65 -9.20
N ILE A 168 -15.48 -8.07 -10.25
CA ILE A 168 -14.04 -7.81 -10.32
C ILE A 168 -13.60 -6.89 -9.18
N LEU A 169 -14.36 -5.81 -8.94
CA LEU A 169 -14.08 -4.89 -7.84
C LEU A 169 -14.29 -5.54 -6.47
N PHE A 170 -15.32 -6.38 -6.30
CA PHE A 170 -15.54 -7.15 -5.08
C PHE A 170 -14.37 -8.10 -4.79
N ALA A 171 -13.91 -8.84 -5.82
CA ALA A 171 -12.72 -9.68 -5.72
C ALA A 171 -11.48 -8.84 -5.35
N GLY A 172 -11.28 -7.68 -5.97
CA GLY A 172 -10.17 -6.77 -5.67
C GLY A 172 -10.22 -6.19 -4.25
N GLY A 173 -11.40 -5.82 -3.76
CA GLY A 173 -11.61 -5.28 -2.42
C GLY A 173 -11.34 -6.32 -1.33
N LEU A 174 -11.88 -7.54 -1.49
CA LEU A 174 -11.59 -8.67 -0.59
C LEU A 174 -10.12 -9.08 -0.66
N ALA A 175 -9.53 -9.19 -1.85
CA ALA A 175 -8.10 -9.44 -2.00
C ALA A 175 -7.24 -8.38 -1.30
N GLY A 176 -7.70 -7.13 -1.29
CA GLY A 176 -7.11 -6.05 -0.48
C GLY A 176 -7.14 -6.34 1.02
N ILE A 177 -8.24 -6.86 1.56
CA ILE A 177 -8.35 -7.22 2.99
C ILE A 177 -7.35 -8.34 3.33
N PHE A 178 -7.27 -9.39 2.51
CA PHE A 178 -6.31 -10.48 2.70
C PHE A 178 -4.86 -10.03 2.58
N ASN A 179 -4.58 -9.11 1.66
CA ASN A 179 -3.28 -8.44 1.56
C ASN A 179 -2.94 -7.74 2.88
N TRP A 180 -3.82 -6.89 3.40
CA TRP A 180 -3.59 -6.19 4.67
C TRP A 180 -3.43 -7.16 5.85
N ALA A 181 -4.14 -8.28 5.88
CA ALA A 181 -3.97 -9.31 6.91
C ALA A 181 -2.53 -9.89 6.95
N VAL A 182 -1.85 -9.97 5.81
CA VAL A 182 -0.45 -10.41 5.71
C VAL A 182 0.54 -9.26 5.91
N ALA A 183 0.17 -8.04 5.48
CA ALA A 183 1.04 -6.86 5.57
C ALA A 183 1.16 -6.29 6.99
N ILE A 184 0.12 -6.47 7.83
CA ILE A 184 0.05 -5.87 9.16
C ILE A 184 1.13 -6.36 10.13
N PRO A 185 1.42 -7.67 10.28
CA PRO A 185 2.48 -8.11 11.19
C PRO A 185 3.87 -7.53 10.83
N PRO A 186 4.33 -7.56 9.57
CA PRO A 186 5.54 -6.85 9.15
C PRO A 186 5.51 -5.34 9.40
N ASP A 187 4.36 -4.69 9.20
CA ASP A 187 4.19 -3.25 9.47
C ASP A 187 4.34 -2.92 10.96
N VAL A 188 3.74 -3.73 11.85
CA VAL A 188 3.88 -3.56 13.31
C VAL A 188 5.34 -3.73 13.72
N LEU A 189 6.00 -4.79 13.22
CA LEU A 189 7.41 -5.05 13.47
C LEU A 189 8.30 -3.88 13.00
N LYS A 190 8.04 -3.36 11.78
CA LYS A 190 8.74 -2.20 11.22
C LYS A 190 8.54 -0.95 12.06
N SER A 191 7.30 -0.64 12.44
CA SER A 191 6.96 0.54 13.23
C SER A 191 7.65 0.50 14.61
N ARG A 192 7.63 -0.65 15.28
CA ARG A 192 8.30 -0.83 16.59
C ARG A 192 9.82 -0.77 16.48
N PHE A 193 10.38 -1.31 15.41
CA PHE A 193 11.82 -1.20 15.16
C PHE A 193 12.25 0.25 14.89
N GLN A 194 11.44 1.01 14.13
CA GLN A 194 11.75 2.39 13.76
C GLN A 194 11.52 3.40 14.89
N THR A 195 10.59 3.13 15.80
CA THR A 195 10.29 4.01 16.95
C THR A 195 11.16 3.71 18.18
N ALA A 196 11.92 2.61 18.17
CA ALA A 196 12.76 2.25 19.31
C ALA A 196 14.06 3.07 19.37
N PRO A 197 14.58 3.30 20.59
CA PRO A 197 15.86 3.99 20.79
C PRO A 197 17.02 3.30 20.05
N PRO A 198 18.01 4.06 19.55
CA PRO A 198 19.20 3.49 18.91
C PRO A 198 19.90 2.48 19.84
N GLY A 199 20.11 1.26 19.34
CA GLY A 199 20.78 0.20 20.09
C GLY A 199 19.87 -0.72 20.93
N LYS A 200 18.55 -0.45 21.03
CA LYS A 200 17.62 -1.32 21.78
C LYS A 200 17.50 -2.73 21.18
N TYR A 201 17.61 -2.87 19.86
CA TYR A 201 17.43 -4.16 19.15
C TYR A 201 18.68 -4.58 18.37
N PRO A 202 19.70 -5.15 19.03
CA PRO A 202 20.97 -5.52 18.39
C PRO A 202 20.82 -6.65 17.36
N ASN A 203 19.87 -7.59 17.51
CA ASN A 203 19.62 -8.67 16.55
C ASN A 203 18.49 -8.35 15.56
N GLY A 204 18.08 -7.07 15.45
CA GLY A 204 17.09 -6.60 14.49
C GLY A 204 15.67 -7.08 14.76
N PHE A 205 14.93 -7.45 13.71
CA PHE A 205 13.50 -7.84 13.79
C PHE A 205 13.20 -9.02 14.70
N ARG A 206 14.17 -9.91 14.91
CA ARG A 206 13.98 -11.08 15.77
C ARG A 206 13.83 -10.68 17.23
N ASP A 207 14.57 -9.67 17.67
CA ASP A 207 14.45 -9.14 19.03
C ASP A 207 13.12 -8.43 19.22
N VAL A 208 12.72 -7.62 18.24
CA VAL A 208 11.40 -6.95 18.24
C VAL A 208 10.29 -7.99 18.32
N LEU A 209 10.31 -9.02 17.47
CA LEU A 209 9.30 -10.07 17.45
C LEU A 209 9.26 -10.84 18.77
N ARG A 210 10.41 -11.16 19.35
CA ARG A 210 10.51 -11.86 20.63
C ARG A 210 9.96 -11.01 21.78
N GLU A 211 10.34 -9.74 21.86
CA GLU A 211 9.82 -8.79 22.85
C GLU A 211 8.31 -8.64 22.70
N LEU A 212 7.82 -8.41 21.47
CA LEU A 212 6.39 -8.23 21.19
C LEU A 212 5.55 -9.42 21.63
N ILE A 213 5.99 -10.64 21.29
CA ILE A 213 5.28 -11.88 21.67
C ILE A 213 5.36 -12.12 23.18
N ARG A 214 6.51 -11.85 23.80
CA ARG A 214 6.71 -12.10 25.24
C ARG A 214 5.99 -11.09 26.13
N GLU A 215 5.96 -9.82 25.75
CA GLU A 215 5.40 -8.73 26.56
C GLU A 215 3.93 -8.45 26.24
N GLU A 216 3.55 -8.48 24.96
CA GLU A 216 2.22 -8.09 24.50
C GLU A 216 1.39 -9.24 23.90
N GLY A 217 1.97 -10.44 23.76
CA GLY A 217 1.33 -11.63 23.18
C GLY A 217 1.23 -11.60 21.65
N VAL A 218 0.77 -12.70 21.03
CA VAL A 218 0.69 -12.83 19.55
C VAL A 218 -0.32 -11.87 18.92
N ALA A 219 -1.37 -11.49 19.65
CA ALA A 219 -2.38 -10.52 19.17
C ALA A 219 -1.79 -9.13 18.94
N SER A 220 -0.65 -8.80 19.54
CA SER A 220 0.03 -7.52 19.35
C SER A 220 0.49 -7.29 17.90
N LEU A 221 0.77 -8.36 17.14
CA LEU A 221 1.12 -8.29 15.73
C LEU A 221 0.00 -7.76 14.84
N TYR A 222 -1.24 -7.80 15.32
CA TYR A 222 -2.42 -7.28 14.62
C TYR A 222 -2.95 -5.97 15.24
N LYS A 223 -2.18 -5.34 16.14
CA LYS A 223 -2.54 -4.01 16.66
C LYS A 223 -2.60 -3.00 15.50
N GLY A 224 -3.80 -2.46 15.29
CA GLY A 224 -4.10 -1.56 14.18
C GLY A 224 -4.96 -2.18 13.07
N PHE A 225 -5.20 -3.50 13.09
CA PHE A 225 -6.06 -4.17 12.10
C PHE A 225 -7.44 -3.53 12.00
N THR A 226 -8.11 -3.29 13.14
CA THR A 226 -9.42 -2.63 13.18
C THR A 226 -9.38 -1.23 12.56
N ALA A 227 -8.34 -0.44 12.86
CA ALA A 227 -8.19 0.90 12.30
C ALA A 227 -7.98 0.86 10.76
N VAL A 228 -7.19 -0.10 10.27
CA VAL A 228 -6.98 -0.32 8.83
C VAL A 228 -8.29 -0.75 8.16
N MET A 229 -9.07 -1.64 8.77
CA MET A 229 -10.36 -2.09 8.23
C MET A 229 -11.42 -0.99 8.21
N ILE A 230 -11.52 -0.20 9.30
CA ILE A 230 -12.41 0.96 9.37
C ILE A 230 -12.06 1.99 8.29
N ARG A 231 -10.77 2.15 7.95
CA ARG A 231 -10.33 3.01 6.84
C ARG A 231 -10.59 2.38 5.47
N ALA A 232 -10.39 1.07 5.34
CA ALA A 232 -10.55 0.34 4.08
C ALA A 232 -12.00 0.32 3.62
N PHE A 233 -12.97 0.22 4.54
CA PHE A 233 -14.38 0.17 4.19
C PHE A 233 -14.87 1.42 3.44
N PRO A 234 -14.70 2.67 3.94
CA PRO A 234 -15.04 3.88 3.20
C PRO A 234 -14.25 4.05 1.90
N ALA A 235 -12.96 3.69 1.89
CA ALA A 235 -12.14 3.78 0.70
C ALA A 235 -12.64 2.85 -0.42
N ASN A 236 -12.98 1.61 -0.06
CA ASN A 236 -13.56 0.65 -0.98
C ASN A 236 -14.96 1.11 -1.44
N ALA A 237 -15.81 1.56 -0.52
CA ALA A 237 -17.14 2.09 -0.86
C ALA A 237 -17.08 3.28 -1.83
N ALA A 238 -16.15 4.23 -1.61
CA ALA A 238 -15.91 5.35 -2.51
C ALA A 238 -15.39 4.88 -3.88
N CYS A 239 -14.53 3.85 -3.92
CA CYS A 239 -14.06 3.25 -5.15
C CYS A 239 -15.19 2.60 -5.95
N PHE A 240 -16.05 1.80 -5.29
CA PHE A 240 -17.24 1.20 -5.92
C PHE A 240 -18.21 2.26 -6.44
N LEU A 241 -18.48 3.30 -5.65
CA LEU A 241 -19.34 4.39 -6.07
C LEU A 241 -18.75 5.14 -7.28
N GLY A 242 -17.46 5.46 -7.23
CA GLY A 242 -16.76 6.13 -8.34
C GLY A 242 -16.79 5.30 -9.61
N PHE A 243 -16.60 3.98 -9.50
CA PHE A 243 -16.73 3.06 -10.61
C PHE A 243 -18.15 3.03 -11.17
N GLU A 244 -19.18 2.90 -10.33
CA GLU A 244 -20.57 2.82 -10.79
C GLU A 244 -20.98 4.11 -11.51
N VAL A 245 -20.57 5.27 -10.99
CA VAL A 245 -20.79 6.57 -11.64
C VAL A 245 -20.03 6.65 -12.96
N ALA A 246 -18.77 6.23 -13.00
CA ALA A 246 -17.97 6.24 -14.23
C ALA A 246 -18.56 5.32 -15.30
N MET A 247 -19.00 4.12 -14.94
CA MET A 247 -19.68 3.21 -15.88
C MET A 247 -21.02 3.75 -16.36
N LYS A 248 -21.83 4.33 -15.47
CA LYS A 248 -23.09 4.97 -15.87
C LYS A 248 -22.83 6.10 -16.85
N PHE A 249 -21.80 6.91 -16.61
CA PHE A 249 -21.39 7.98 -17.50
C PHE A 249 -20.84 7.46 -18.84
N LEU A 250 -20.03 6.42 -18.82
CA LEU A 250 -19.47 5.81 -20.02
C LEU A 250 -20.56 5.15 -20.88
N ASN A 251 -21.50 4.43 -20.25
CA ASN A 251 -22.67 3.87 -20.93
C ASN A 251 -23.61 4.95 -21.47
N TRP A 252 -23.66 6.12 -20.82
CA TRP A 252 -24.42 7.27 -21.31
C TRP A 252 -23.75 7.93 -22.52
N ILE A 253 -22.42 8.02 -22.55
CA ILE A 253 -21.65 8.59 -23.67
C ILE A 253 -21.55 7.62 -24.86
N ALA A 254 -21.37 6.34 -24.59
CA ALA A 254 -21.16 5.29 -25.59
C ALA A 254 -21.99 4.05 -25.22
N PRO A 255 -23.30 4.04 -25.55
CA PRO A 255 -24.14 2.87 -25.30
C PRO A 255 -23.69 1.70 -26.20
N GLY A 256 -22.98 0.73 -25.62
CA GLY A 256 -22.60 -0.53 -26.29
C GLY A 256 -21.11 -0.80 -26.51
N LEU A 257 -20.22 -0.13 -25.78
CA LEU A 257 -18.80 -0.51 -25.66
C LEU A 257 -18.56 -1.46 -24.48
#